data_AF-A0A8K0D594-F1
#
_entry.id   AF-A0A8K0D594-F1
#
_cell.length_a   1.000
_cell.length_b   1.000
_cell.length_c   1.000
_cell.angle_alpha   90.00
_cell.angle_beta   90.00
_cell.angle_gamma   90.00
#
_symmetry.space_group_name_H-M   'P 1'
#
loop_
_entity.id
_entity.type
_entity.pdbx_description
1 polymer ?
#
loop_
_entity_poly.entity_id
_entity_poly.type
_entity_poly.pdbx_seq_one_letter_code
_entity_poly.pdbx_strand_id
1 'polypeptide(L)'
;MKSIILCALIFYCANHLIDGAQIFTSNGLLQEEEFDCPTTVPLIENECNKCYCTSEGELACTINECPENRGKNLENCAEGTSWRKDCNKCWCITIGTVCTNLECKN
;
A
#
# COMPACT_ATOMS: atom_id res chain seq x y z
N MET A 1 11.31 -33.94 34.99
CA MET A 1 12.08 -32.94 34.22
C MET A 1 11.33 -32.69 32.90
N LYS A 2 10.96 -31.42 32.65
CA LYS A 2 10.59 -30.71 31.40
C LYS A 2 10.54 -31.54 30.09
N SER A 3 9.57 -31.47 29.17
CA SER A 3 8.35 -30.68 28.99
C SER A 3 7.38 -31.49 28.10
N ILE A 4 6.09 -31.36 28.41
CA ILE A 4 4.86 -31.88 27.76
C ILE A 4 4.85 -31.45 26.26
N ILE A 5 4.79 -32.37 25.28
CA ILE A 5 3.57 -32.95 24.65
C ILE A 5 2.80 -31.82 23.91
N LEU A 6 2.46 -31.86 22.62
CA LEU A 6 2.28 -32.90 21.60
C LEU A 6 2.14 -32.12 20.27
N CYS A 7 2.75 -32.50 19.15
CA CYS A 7 2.12 -33.38 18.16
C CYS A 7 0.57 -33.20 18.13
N ALA A 8 -0.10 -32.88 17.04
CA ALA A 8 0.03 -33.56 15.77
C ALA A 8 -1.18 -33.14 14.91
N LEU A 9 -1.01 -33.25 13.59
CA LEU A 9 -2.08 -33.51 12.61
C LEU A 9 -3.02 -32.32 12.39
N ILE A 10 -3.04 -31.65 11.25
CA ILE A 10 -3.35 -32.24 9.96
C ILE A 10 -2.68 -31.38 8.88
N PHE A 11 -1.60 -31.91 8.30
CA PHE A 11 -1.25 -31.63 6.91
C PHE A 11 -2.39 -32.19 6.04
N TYR A 12 -3.34 -31.36 5.61
CA TYR A 12 -4.16 -31.66 4.42
C TYR A 12 -4.64 -30.34 3.80
N CYS A 13 -3.86 -29.91 2.83
CA CYS A 13 -4.28 -29.39 1.53
C CYS A 13 -5.59 -28.59 1.45
N ALA A 14 -5.46 -27.29 1.15
CA ALA A 14 -6.20 -26.70 0.04
C ALA A 14 -5.33 -25.61 -0.61
N ASN A 15 -5.01 -25.83 -1.86
CA ASN A 15 -4.28 -24.96 -2.78
C ASN A 15 -4.90 -23.54 -2.84
N HIS A 16 -4.09 -22.49 -2.85
CA HIS A 16 -3.78 -21.63 -4.02
C HIS A 16 -3.24 -20.28 -3.52
N LEU A 17 -1.99 -19.97 -3.89
CA LEU A 17 -1.40 -18.64 -4.09
C LEU A 17 -1.86 -17.51 -3.16
N ILE A 18 -1.09 -17.23 -2.10
CA ILE A 18 -0.96 -15.86 -1.59
C ILE A 18 0.51 -15.65 -1.23
N ASP A 19 1.24 -14.92 -2.09
CA ASP A 19 2.54 -14.34 -1.77
C ASP A 19 2.32 -13.28 -0.70
N GLY A 20 2.44 -13.68 0.56
CA GLY A 20 2.28 -12.80 1.71
C GLY A 20 2.53 -13.57 3.00
N ALA A 21 3.79 -13.77 3.37
CA ALA A 21 4.13 -14.34 4.66
C ALA A 21 3.79 -13.33 5.77
N GLN A 22 2.66 -13.51 6.46
CA GLN A 22 2.35 -12.71 7.64
C GLN A 22 3.17 -13.20 8.84
N ILE A 23 4.08 -12.35 9.33
CA ILE A 23 4.86 -12.58 10.55
C ILE A 23 4.03 -12.13 11.75
N PHE A 24 3.45 -13.09 12.49
CA PHE A 24 2.78 -12.82 13.76
C PHE A 24 3.79 -12.78 14.91
N THR A 25 3.99 -11.62 15.53
CA THR A 25 4.70 -11.51 16.82
C THR A 25 3.71 -11.40 17.98
N SER A 26 4.10 -11.86 19.16
CA SER A 26 3.20 -12.09 20.31
C SER A 26 2.66 -10.83 20.99
N ASN A 27 3.03 -9.62 20.54
CA ASN A 27 2.64 -8.37 21.20
C ASN A 27 2.38 -7.25 20.17
N GLY A 28 1.15 -7.17 19.69
CA GLY A 28 0.65 -6.06 18.88
C GLY A 28 0.68 -6.36 17.38
N LEU A 29 -0.50 -6.26 16.77
CA LEU A 29 -0.67 -6.30 15.33
C LEU A 29 0.29 -5.29 14.68
N LEU A 30 1.26 -5.77 13.91
CA LEU A 30 1.90 -4.93 12.91
C LEU A 30 0.83 -4.69 11.85
N GLN A 31 0.09 -3.60 11.99
CA GLN A 31 -0.63 -3.04 10.86
C GLN A 31 0.46 -2.60 9.88
N GLU A 32 0.74 -3.42 8.88
CA GLU A 32 1.20 -2.87 7.62
C GLU A 32 0.19 -1.76 7.29
N GLU A 33 0.63 -0.52 7.17
CA GLU A 33 -0.24 0.56 6.71
C GLU A 33 -0.47 0.35 5.22
N GLU A 34 -1.26 -0.68 4.92
CA GLU A 34 -1.75 -1.04 3.61
C GLU A 34 -2.39 0.21 2.98
N PHE A 35 -2.18 0.36 1.67
CA PHE A 35 -2.73 1.49 0.93
C PHE A 35 -4.27 1.43 0.94
N ASP A 36 -4.87 2.23 1.82
CA ASP A 36 -6.31 2.46 1.88
C ASP A 36 -6.72 3.35 0.69
N CYS A 37 -7.19 2.73 -0.40
CA CYS A 37 -7.56 3.38 -1.67
C CYS A 37 -8.92 4.12 -1.52
N PRO A 38 -8.95 5.45 -1.35
CA PRO A 38 -10.18 6.16 -1.03
C PRO A 38 -10.98 6.50 -2.30
N THR A 39 -12.27 6.12 -2.34
CA THR A 39 -13.15 6.34 -3.50
C THR A 39 -13.76 7.75 -3.57
N THR A 40 -13.64 8.54 -2.51
CA THR A 40 -14.32 9.84 -2.37
C THR A 40 -13.40 11.05 -2.53
N VAL A 41 -12.10 10.84 -2.69
CA VAL A 41 -11.12 11.92 -2.83
C VAL A 41 -10.30 11.73 -4.11
N PRO A 42 -9.97 12.83 -4.81
CA PRO A 42 -9.09 12.74 -5.96
C PRO A 42 -7.68 12.35 -5.53
N LEU A 43 -7.00 11.57 -6.36
CA LEU A 43 -5.62 11.14 -6.14
C LEU A 43 -4.70 11.68 -7.24
N ILE A 44 -3.42 11.81 -6.90
CA ILE A 44 -2.36 12.12 -7.84
C ILE A 44 -1.18 11.17 -7.63
N GLU A 45 -0.78 10.48 -8.70
CA GLU A 45 0.40 9.62 -8.75
C GLU A 45 1.59 10.42 -9.26
N ASN A 46 2.68 10.33 -8.52
CA ASN A 46 3.98 10.92 -8.82
C ASN A 46 3.88 12.41 -9.22
N GLU A 47 2.99 13.14 -8.55
CA GLU A 47 2.72 14.57 -8.78
C GLU A 47 2.35 14.92 -10.24
N CYS A 48 1.78 13.96 -10.98
CA CYS A 48 1.50 14.12 -12.40
C CYS A 48 0.20 13.46 -12.85
N ASN A 49 0.05 12.15 -12.64
CA ASN A 49 -1.08 11.40 -13.18
C ASN A 49 -2.27 11.50 -12.23
N LYS A 50 -3.44 11.83 -12.76
CA LYS A 50 -4.67 11.87 -11.96
C LYS A 50 -5.17 10.44 -11.78
N CYS A 51 -5.51 10.10 -10.54
CA CYS A 51 -6.00 8.77 -10.22
C CYS A 51 -7.30 8.82 -9.43
N TYR A 52 -8.00 7.69 -9.41
CA TYR A 52 -9.16 7.42 -8.58
C TYR A 52 -9.21 5.94 -8.23
N CYS A 53 -9.90 5.62 -7.13
CA CYS A 53 -10.14 4.24 -6.73
C CYS A 53 -11.49 3.77 -7.27
N THR A 54 -11.52 2.57 -7.85
CA THR A 54 -12.77 1.91 -8.23
C THR A 54 -13.53 1.42 -6.98
N SER A 55 -14.79 1.02 -7.14
CA SER A 55 -15.56 0.40 -6.05
C SER A 55 -14.97 -0.93 -5.56
N GLU A 56 -14.08 -1.54 -6.35
CA GLU A 56 -13.39 -2.79 -6.04
C GLU A 56 -12.05 -2.56 -5.34
N GLY A 57 -11.66 -1.30 -5.11
CA GLY A 57 -10.40 -0.93 -4.45
C GLY A 57 -9.21 -0.84 -5.40
N GLU A 58 -9.43 -0.92 -6.72
CA GLU A 58 -8.36 -0.80 -7.71
C GLU A 58 -8.01 0.66 -7.97
N LEU A 59 -6.71 0.97 -8.08
CA LEU A 59 -6.23 2.29 -8.44
C LEU A 59 -6.17 2.44 -9.97
N ALA A 60 -6.94 3.38 -10.51
CA ALA A 60 -6.93 3.72 -11.93
C ALA A 60 -6.35 5.12 -12.14
N CYS A 61 -5.28 5.21 -12.92
CA CYS A 61 -4.57 6.47 -13.21
C CYS A 61 -4.60 6.83 -14.69
N THR A 62 -4.59 8.12 -15.00
CA THR A 62 -4.28 8.61 -16.36
C THR A 62 -2.84 8.30 -16.74
N ILE A 63 -2.53 8.20 -18.03
CA ILE A 63 -1.16 8.05 -18.53
C ILE A 63 -0.77 9.33 -19.26
N ASN A 64 -0.02 10.22 -18.60
CA ASN A 64 0.47 11.47 -19.19
C ASN A 64 1.98 11.43 -19.42
N GLU A 65 2.48 12.28 -20.33
CA GLU A 65 3.91 12.57 -20.43
C GLU A 65 4.36 13.46 -19.26
N CYS A 66 4.85 12.83 -18.19
CA CYS A 66 5.26 13.53 -16.98
C CYS A 66 6.64 14.20 -17.11
N PRO A 67 6.78 15.49 -16.76
CA PRO A 67 8.08 16.17 -16.73
C PRO A 67 9.07 15.56 -15.72
N GLU A 68 10.38 15.73 -15.98
CA GLU A 68 11.46 15.59 -14.99
C GLU A 68 11.52 14.26 -14.21
N ASN A 69 11.55 13.12 -14.89
CA ASN A 69 11.66 11.80 -14.24
C ASN A 69 10.58 11.49 -13.20
N ARG A 70 9.52 12.30 -13.06
CA ARG A 70 8.43 12.07 -12.12
C ARG A 70 7.68 10.78 -12.46
N GLY A 71 7.55 10.46 -13.75
CA GLY A 71 7.03 9.15 -14.20
C GLY A 71 8.05 8.01 -14.25
N LYS A 72 9.31 8.20 -13.83
CA LYS A 72 10.40 7.20 -13.96
C LYS A 72 11.22 6.96 -12.69
N ASN A 73 11.17 7.84 -11.69
CA ASN A 73 11.81 7.65 -10.39
C ASN A 73 10.86 6.91 -9.44
N LEU A 74 10.50 5.68 -9.82
CA LEU A 74 9.70 4.74 -9.05
C LEU A 74 10.26 4.44 -7.64
N GLU A 75 11.50 4.87 -7.32
CA GLU A 75 12.25 4.49 -6.11
C GLU A 75 12.42 5.59 -5.02
N ASN A 76 11.76 6.74 -5.09
CA ASN A 76 12.03 7.81 -4.10
C ASN A 76 11.36 7.64 -2.73
N CYS A 77 10.64 6.55 -2.49
CA CYS A 77 10.03 6.25 -1.20
C CYS A 77 10.16 4.77 -0.87
N ALA A 78 10.07 4.41 0.41
CA ALA A 78 10.07 3.02 0.82
C ALA A 78 8.65 2.45 0.71
N GLU A 79 8.46 1.39 -0.09
CA GLU A 79 7.16 0.74 -0.27
C GLU A 79 6.51 0.37 1.08
N GLY A 80 5.20 0.56 1.18
CA GLY A 80 4.43 0.34 2.41
C GLY A 80 4.52 1.48 3.43
N THR A 81 5.30 2.53 3.15
CA THR A 81 5.31 3.73 4.00
C THR A 81 4.20 4.71 3.63
N SER A 82 3.71 5.44 4.64
CA SER A 82 2.77 6.54 4.47
C SER A 82 3.32 7.80 5.15
N TRP A 83 2.98 8.98 4.61
CA TRP A 83 3.36 10.26 5.21
C TRP A 83 2.35 11.35 4.87
N ARG A 84 2.52 12.52 5.49
CA ARG A 84 1.76 13.73 5.14
C ARG A 84 2.65 14.69 4.37
N LYS A 85 2.11 15.22 3.27
CA LYS A 85 2.66 16.35 2.52
C LYS A 85 1.63 17.46 2.56
N ASP A 86 1.89 18.48 3.37
CA ASP A 86 0.90 19.51 3.73
C ASP A 86 -0.38 18.87 4.28
N CYS A 87 -1.54 19.19 3.70
CA CYS A 87 -2.82 18.59 4.06
C CYS A 87 -3.06 17.21 3.42
N ASN A 88 -2.23 16.80 2.47
CA ASN A 88 -2.41 15.57 1.71
C ASN A 88 -1.80 14.37 2.43
N LYS A 89 -2.50 13.23 2.38
CA LYS A 89 -1.94 11.94 2.80
C LYS A 89 -1.32 11.28 1.56
N CYS A 90 -0.14 10.73 1.74
CA CYS A 90 0.63 10.06 0.70
C CYS A 90 1.00 8.65 1.12
N TRP A 91 1.14 7.78 0.13
CA TRP A 91 1.53 6.39 0.27
C TRP A 91 2.59 6.05 -0.76
N CYS A 92 3.55 5.24 -0.35
CA CYS A 92 4.47 4.58 -1.26
C CYS A 92 3.94 3.19 -1.59
N ILE A 93 3.58 2.98 -2.85
CA ILE A 93 3.14 1.69 -3.38
C ILE A 93 4.10 1.24 -4.48
N THR A 94 3.90 0.05 -5.02
CA THR A 94 4.78 -0.57 -6.02
C THR A 94 5.01 0.31 -7.27
N ILE A 95 4.08 1.20 -7.62
CA ILE A 95 4.17 2.12 -8.77
C ILE A 95 4.68 3.53 -8.41
N GLY A 96 5.16 3.72 -7.17
CA GLY A 96 5.72 4.98 -6.68
C GLY A 96 4.84 5.66 -5.64
N THR A 97 4.78 6.99 -5.69
CA THR A 97 4.04 7.80 -4.72
C THR A 97 2.62 8.09 -5.20
N VAL A 98 1.63 7.78 -4.38
CA VAL A 98 0.24 8.23 -4.58
C VAL A 98 -0.14 9.13 -3.42
N CYS A 99 -0.70 10.30 -3.71
CA CYS A 99 -1.19 11.22 -2.69
C CYS A 99 -2.66 11.55 -2.95
N THR A 100 -3.39 11.92 -1.89
CA THR A 100 -4.60 12.73 -2.09
C THR A 100 -4.23 14.02 -2.81
N ASN A 101 -5.14 14.54 -3.64
CA ASN A 101 -4.93 15.77 -4.41
C ASN A 101 -5.90 16.86 -3.94
N LEU A 102 -5.83 17.19 -2.65
CA LEU A 102 -6.63 18.22 -2.02
C LEU A 102 -5.98 19.60 -2.19
N GLU A 103 -6.80 20.62 -2.40
CA GLU A 103 -6.38 22.01 -2.29
C GLU A 103 -6.15 22.37 -0.82
N CYS A 104 -4.88 22.51 -0.42
CA CYS A 104 -4.52 22.89 0.94
C CYS A 104 -4.71 24.39 1.15
N LYS A 105 -5.38 24.77 2.24
CA LYS A 105 -5.44 26.17 2.70
C LYS A 105 -4.21 26.42 3.58
N ASN A 106 -3.45 27.45 3.23
CA ASN A 106 -2.29 27.93 3.99
C ASN A 106 -2.71 28.75 5.21
#